data_AF-A0AAU3AXL9-F1
#
_entry.id   AF-A0AAU3AXL9-F1
#
_cell.length_a   1.000
_cell.length_b   1.000
_cell.length_c   1.000
_cell.angle_alpha   90.00
_cell.angle_beta   90.00
_cell.angle_gamma   90.00
#
_symmetry.space_group_name_H-M   'P 1'
#
loop_
_entity.id
_entity.type
_entity.pdbx_description
1 polymer ?
#
loop_
_entity_poly.entity_id
_entity_poly.type
_entity_poly.pdbx_seq_one_letter_code
_entity_poly.pdbx_strand_id
1 'polypeptide(L)'
;MARAVYGESGNDPEELLRRPEFADPTALEEYLLDAFVPAAFAGSTRWDTGRAVHWLRFLARHLEHRDTRDLAWWELHTALPRPLPSLGPLLLLGLLAEAVCLPLWALGQDPALPAVTAATVAGVCAGYAARGRPRRQFLLPLVYAVPLSLAVGLTRPLSQDPYFAVPFAGMPRALGWLAVGGLYGLVIATGLAAVGMPASPLPSTMPFFGRRRRGPRGRWARRAGAGLLTAAGVLLVGAGVLPDAPLLTALGAVVAGAVTTYFVRGESAVVAKGGRRDPADRTRRLGRAMVHGLAVGLLAGLTLGAVFTLAEGGTAAARAALRDDFPVSGPVRHAPDGSRYVDAADGTRYGLRAHGHTYLVLPEPVHGTLVERGGTRDFALPADVRDLELCAPPARCTAIDQRLAISAHDYRPDGEVFTVRLTDGRDAGSYDLSPLLDRARSEWVTRQSPGAILRTAVVFGLAGGLGLGLVGGIAAGLHRWLGAPVDVTRSLSPSAILGTDRGTALARALFTYLAAVLAGSALPRLLGLPDAASIGAYALIPTGVVTVAMSAWGRLAVARLWLCARGALPWRLMAFLGEAHRLGVLRQAGAVYQFRHARLQERLSSSPAPATRPRPAPGCVRRSSRP
;
A
#
# COMPACT_ATOMS: atom_id res chain seq x y z
N MET A 1 -25.81 -38.58 -20.05
CA MET A 1 -24.61 -39.25 -19.50
C MET A 1 -24.22 -40.46 -20.33
N ALA A 2 -25.10 -41.45 -20.52
CA ALA A 2 -24.83 -42.62 -21.36
C ALA A 2 -24.25 -42.29 -22.75
N ARG A 3 -24.80 -41.28 -23.46
CA ARG A 3 -24.25 -40.82 -24.75
C ARG A 3 -22.78 -40.35 -24.69
N ALA A 4 -22.35 -39.72 -23.59
CA ALA A 4 -20.95 -39.30 -23.44
C ALA A 4 -20.05 -40.48 -23.02
N VAL A 5 -20.56 -41.40 -22.19
CA VAL A 5 -19.81 -42.56 -21.68
C VAL A 5 -19.62 -43.66 -22.72
N TYR A 6 -20.56 -43.82 -23.67
CA TYR A 6 -20.54 -44.89 -24.67
C TYR A 6 -20.42 -44.37 -26.11
N GLY A 7 -20.92 -43.17 -26.40
CA GLY A 7 -20.91 -42.62 -27.76
C GLY A 7 -19.57 -42.00 -28.20
N GLU A 8 -18.81 -41.41 -27.28
CA GLU A 8 -17.54 -40.71 -27.60
C GLU A 8 -16.28 -41.51 -27.21
N SER A 9 -16.41 -42.52 -26.34
CA SER A 9 -15.32 -43.32 -25.79
C SER A 9 -15.05 -44.63 -26.53
N GLY A 10 -15.98 -45.10 -27.38
CA GLY A 10 -15.90 -46.39 -28.06
C GLY A 10 -16.28 -47.61 -27.21
N ASN A 11 -16.81 -47.42 -26.00
CA ASN A 11 -17.29 -48.53 -25.15
C ASN A 11 -18.57 -49.16 -25.71
N ASP A 12 -18.74 -50.47 -25.54
CA ASP A 12 -19.93 -51.21 -25.99
C ASP A 12 -21.09 -51.08 -24.98
N PRO A 13 -22.23 -50.45 -25.35
CA PRO A 13 -23.37 -50.26 -24.45
C PRO A 13 -24.06 -51.58 -24.06
N GLU A 14 -23.81 -52.69 -24.76
CA GLU A 14 -24.42 -54.00 -24.44
C GLU A 14 -24.02 -54.52 -23.04
N GLU A 15 -22.89 -54.06 -22.50
CA GLU A 15 -22.45 -54.34 -21.13
C GLU A 15 -23.45 -53.88 -20.06
N LEU A 16 -24.19 -52.79 -20.31
CA LEU A 16 -25.19 -52.27 -19.36
C LEU A 16 -26.37 -53.23 -19.16
N LEU A 17 -26.66 -54.07 -20.17
CA LEU A 17 -27.75 -55.03 -20.15
C LEU A 17 -27.30 -56.41 -19.60
N ARG A 18 -26.00 -56.70 -19.65
CA ARG A 18 -25.45 -58.01 -19.25
C ARG A 18 -25.14 -58.12 -17.77
N ARG A 19 -24.95 -57.01 -17.05
CA ARG A 19 -24.63 -57.05 -15.61
C ARG A 19 -25.90 -56.98 -14.77
N PRO A 20 -26.21 -58.00 -13.93
CA PRO A 20 -27.41 -57.99 -13.09
C PRO A 20 -27.39 -56.88 -12.03
N GLU A 21 -26.21 -56.38 -11.67
CA GLU A 21 -26.01 -55.22 -10.78
C GLU A 21 -26.63 -53.93 -11.33
N PHE A 22 -26.75 -53.80 -12.65
CA PHE A 22 -27.36 -52.62 -13.31
C PHE A 22 -28.87 -52.72 -13.50
N ALA A 23 -29.50 -53.80 -12.99
CA ALA A 23 -30.95 -53.92 -12.93
C ALA A 23 -31.56 -52.94 -11.90
N ASP A 24 -30.79 -52.52 -10.88
CA ASP A 24 -31.15 -51.40 -10.01
C ASP A 24 -30.82 -50.06 -10.70
N PRO A 25 -31.82 -49.19 -10.95
CA PRO A 25 -31.59 -47.87 -11.54
C PRO A 25 -30.56 -47.03 -10.77
N THR A 26 -30.45 -47.22 -9.45
CA THR A 26 -29.52 -46.46 -8.60
C THR A 26 -28.08 -46.90 -8.87
N ALA A 27 -27.81 -48.20 -8.86
CA ALA A 27 -26.50 -48.76 -9.19
C ALA A 27 -26.04 -48.40 -10.63
N LEU A 28 -26.96 -48.43 -11.60
CA LEU A 28 -26.68 -47.99 -12.97
C LEU A 28 -26.35 -46.49 -13.04
N GLU A 29 -27.11 -45.65 -12.34
CA GLU A 29 -26.88 -44.21 -12.32
C GLU A 29 -25.54 -43.86 -11.65
N GLU A 30 -25.21 -44.50 -10.53
CA GLU A 30 -23.93 -44.33 -9.86
C GLU A 30 -22.75 -44.70 -10.76
N TYR A 31 -22.84 -45.85 -11.45
CA TYR A 31 -21.83 -46.26 -12.42
C TYR A 31 -21.67 -45.22 -13.55
N LEU A 32 -22.77 -44.75 -14.12
CA LEU A 32 -22.75 -43.75 -15.19
C LEU A 32 -22.17 -42.40 -14.71
N LEU A 33 -22.42 -42.00 -13.46
CA LEU A 33 -21.86 -40.79 -12.85
C LEU A 33 -20.34 -40.92 -12.64
N ASP A 34 -19.88 -42.07 -12.16
CA ASP A 34 -18.46 -42.34 -11.91
C ASP A 34 -17.66 -42.42 -13.23
N ALA A 35 -18.26 -42.98 -14.28
CA ALA A 35 -17.65 -43.10 -15.61
C ALA A 35 -17.73 -41.81 -16.44
N PHE A 36 -18.65 -40.89 -16.12
CA PHE A 36 -18.93 -39.71 -16.93
C PHE A 36 -17.73 -38.76 -17.08
N VAL A 37 -17.08 -38.37 -15.97
CA VAL A 37 -15.95 -37.42 -16.02
C VAL A 37 -14.73 -38.02 -16.72
N PRO A 38 -14.30 -39.27 -16.41
CA PRO A 38 -13.21 -39.90 -17.15
C PRO A 38 -13.47 -39.99 -18.65
N ALA A 39 -14.68 -40.40 -19.06
CA ALA A 39 -15.05 -40.50 -20.47
C ALA A 39 -15.04 -39.13 -21.16
N ALA A 40 -15.58 -38.09 -20.51
CA ALA A 40 -15.61 -36.74 -21.07
C ALA A 40 -14.20 -36.17 -21.31
N PHE A 41 -13.21 -36.51 -20.46
CA PHE A 41 -11.84 -36.01 -20.59
C PHE A 41 -10.91 -36.95 -21.37
N ALA A 42 -11.35 -38.17 -21.75
CA ALA A 42 -10.51 -39.16 -22.43
C ALA A 42 -9.88 -38.64 -23.75
N GLY A 43 -10.60 -37.80 -24.48
CA GLY A 43 -10.11 -37.17 -25.72
C GLY A 43 -9.36 -35.84 -25.53
N SER A 44 -9.18 -35.35 -24.30
CA SER A 44 -8.53 -34.06 -24.06
C SER A 44 -7.02 -34.17 -24.14
N THR A 45 -6.41 -33.54 -25.16
CA THR A 45 -4.93 -33.49 -25.31
C THR A 45 -4.25 -32.55 -24.31
N ARG A 46 -5.04 -31.71 -23.63
CA ARG A 46 -4.53 -30.61 -22.79
C ARG A 46 -4.50 -30.94 -21.30
N TRP A 47 -5.34 -31.88 -20.86
CA TRP A 47 -5.54 -32.19 -19.45
C TRP A 47 -5.58 -33.69 -19.24
N ASP A 48 -4.71 -34.19 -18.37
CA ASP A 48 -4.74 -35.58 -17.93
C ASP A 48 -6.07 -35.91 -17.22
N THR A 49 -6.71 -37.01 -17.61
CA THR A 49 -8.01 -37.46 -17.11
C THR A 49 -8.01 -37.68 -15.60
N GLY A 50 -6.97 -38.32 -15.06
CA GLY A 50 -6.85 -38.59 -13.62
C GLY A 50 -6.79 -37.29 -12.81
N ARG A 51 -6.00 -36.32 -13.28
CA ARG A 51 -5.93 -34.98 -12.67
C ARG A 51 -7.24 -34.20 -12.81
N ALA A 52 -7.92 -34.29 -13.96
CA ALA A 52 -9.21 -33.63 -14.17
C ALA A 52 -10.27 -34.10 -13.17
N VAL A 53 -10.37 -35.42 -12.95
CA VAL A 53 -11.25 -36.00 -11.93
C VAL A 53 -10.87 -35.51 -10.54
N HIS A 54 -9.59 -35.51 -10.19
CA HIS A 54 -9.11 -35.03 -8.89
C HIS A 54 -9.51 -33.57 -8.62
N TRP A 55 -9.29 -32.67 -9.59
CA TRP A 55 -9.65 -31.27 -9.47
C TRP A 55 -11.16 -31.04 -9.38
N LEU A 56 -11.97 -31.79 -10.16
CA LEU A 56 -13.43 -31.69 -10.08
C LEU A 56 -13.98 -32.20 -8.75
N ARG A 57 -13.40 -33.27 -8.18
CA ARG A 57 -13.73 -33.75 -6.81
C ARG A 57 -13.37 -32.72 -5.75
N PHE A 58 -12.23 -32.04 -5.88
CA PHE A 58 -11.89 -30.94 -4.97
C PHE A 58 -12.92 -29.81 -5.05
N LEU A 59 -13.28 -29.39 -6.25
CA LEU A 59 -14.29 -28.34 -6.46
C LEU A 59 -15.67 -28.75 -5.93
N ALA A 60 -16.12 -29.98 -6.20
CA ALA A 60 -17.39 -30.50 -5.70
C ALA A 60 -17.45 -30.50 -4.16
N ARG A 61 -16.40 -31.01 -3.50
CA ARG A 61 -16.29 -30.97 -2.02
C ARG A 61 -16.31 -29.56 -1.45
N HIS A 62 -15.63 -28.61 -2.12
CA HIS A 62 -15.61 -27.22 -1.69
C HIS A 62 -16.99 -26.56 -1.78
N LEU A 63 -17.72 -26.82 -2.88
CA LEU A 63 -19.08 -26.31 -3.09
C LEU A 63 -20.07 -26.91 -2.08
N GLU A 64 -19.96 -28.22 -1.82
CA GLU A 64 -20.78 -28.94 -0.85
C GLU A 64 -20.59 -28.38 0.57
N HIS A 65 -19.34 -28.22 1.01
CA HIS A 65 -19.02 -27.64 2.33
C HIS A 65 -19.57 -26.22 2.52
N ARG A 66 -19.82 -25.52 1.41
CA ARG A 66 -20.31 -24.15 1.38
C ARG A 66 -21.82 -24.03 1.19
N ASP A 67 -22.53 -25.15 1.05
CA ASP A 67 -23.96 -25.19 0.72
C ASP A 67 -24.31 -24.31 -0.49
N THR A 68 -23.51 -24.42 -1.55
CA THR A 68 -23.74 -23.66 -2.79
C THR A 68 -23.48 -24.52 -4.02
N ARG A 69 -24.21 -24.23 -5.09
CA ARG A 69 -23.98 -24.84 -6.42
C ARG A 69 -23.17 -23.92 -7.34
N ASP A 70 -22.94 -22.68 -6.91
CA ASP A 70 -22.30 -21.63 -7.69
C ASP A 70 -20.79 -21.65 -7.50
N LEU A 71 -20.07 -22.13 -8.52
CA LEU A 71 -18.63 -22.00 -8.60
C LEU A 71 -18.25 -20.58 -9.02
N ALA A 72 -18.22 -19.71 -8.01
CA ALA A 72 -17.73 -18.35 -8.07
C ALA A 72 -16.20 -18.30 -7.91
N TRP A 73 -15.48 -17.91 -8.97
CA TRP A 73 -14.01 -17.86 -8.91
C TRP A 73 -13.48 -16.89 -7.86
N TRP A 74 -14.21 -15.81 -7.57
CA TRP A 74 -13.83 -14.83 -6.55
C TRP A 74 -13.99 -15.36 -5.13
N GLU A 75 -14.73 -16.47 -4.91
CA GLU A 75 -14.95 -17.07 -3.59
C GLU A 75 -13.97 -18.20 -3.28
N LEU A 76 -13.15 -18.60 -4.25
CA LEU A 76 -12.16 -19.65 -4.11
C LEU A 76 -11.14 -19.37 -2.99
N HIS A 77 -10.95 -18.10 -2.63
CA HIS A 77 -10.12 -17.69 -1.49
C HIS A 77 -10.62 -18.24 -0.15
N THR A 78 -11.90 -18.61 -0.05
CA THR A 78 -12.49 -19.20 1.15
C THR A 78 -12.08 -20.65 1.38
N ALA A 79 -11.51 -21.33 0.38
CA ALA A 79 -10.95 -22.67 0.52
C ALA A 79 -9.60 -22.70 1.27
N LEU A 80 -9.01 -21.55 1.60
CA LEU A 80 -7.70 -21.45 2.23
C LEU A 80 -7.82 -21.44 3.76
N PRO A 81 -6.86 -22.05 4.49
CA PRO A 81 -6.86 -21.99 5.95
C PRO A 81 -6.62 -20.57 6.45
N ARG A 82 -7.25 -20.19 7.57
CA ARG A 82 -7.02 -18.88 8.19
C ARG A 82 -5.57 -18.76 8.67
N PRO A 83 -4.91 -17.59 8.53
CA PRO A 83 -5.44 -16.29 8.10
C PRO A 83 -5.23 -15.96 6.60
N LEU A 84 -4.83 -16.92 5.76
CA LEU A 84 -4.46 -16.69 4.34
C LEU A 84 -5.50 -15.95 3.48
N PRO A 85 -6.83 -16.19 3.61
CA PRO A 85 -7.82 -15.48 2.79
C PRO A 85 -7.81 -13.95 2.96
N SER A 86 -7.31 -13.48 4.11
CA SER A 86 -7.30 -12.06 4.50
C SER A 86 -5.91 -11.44 4.40
N LEU A 87 -4.88 -12.11 4.94
CA LEU A 87 -3.52 -11.57 4.98
C LEU A 87 -2.66 -11.98 3.77
N GLY A 88 -2.96 -13.12 3.15
CA GLY A 88 -2.17 -13.64 2.03
C GLY A 88 -2.00 -12.65 0.86
N PRO A 89 -3.02 -11.90 0.43
CA PRO A 89 -2.86 -10.93 -0.67
C PRO A 89 -1.97 -9.76 -0.31
N LEU A 90 -2.04 -9.30 0.95
CA LEU A 90 -1.19 -8.21 1.46
C LEU A 90 0.26 -8.66 1.52
N LEU A 91 0.52 -9.86 2.06
CA LEU A 91 1.86 -10.43 2.15
C LEU A 91 2.46 -10.70 0.76
N LEU A 92 1.69 -11.31 -0.15
CA LEU A 92 2.16 -11.60 -1.51
C LEU A 92 2.56 -10.31 -2.24
N LEU A 93 1.70 -9.29 -2.22
CA LEU A 93 2.02 -8.04 -2.92
C LEU A 93 3.07 -7.21 -2.19
N GLY A 94 3.16 -7.31 -0.85
CA GLY A 94 4.26 -6.73 -0.09
C GLY A 94 5.61 -7.33 -0.47
N LEU A 95 5.68 -8.67 -0.58
CA LEU A 95 6.88 -9.36 -1.06
C LEU A 95 7.24 -8.99 -2.50
N LEU A 96 6.25 -8.84 -3.37
CA LEU A 96 6.48 -8.38 -4.75
C LEU A 96 6.96 -6.92 -4.80
N ALA A 97 6.45 -6.06 -3.92
CA ALA A 97 6.93 -4.69 -3.79
C ALA A 97 8.38 -4.68 -3.29
N GLU A 98 8.72 -5.50 -2.29
CA GLU A 98 10.10 -5.63 -1.80
C GLU A 98 11.06 -6.16 -2.86
N ALA A 99 10.62 -7.11 -3.69
CA ALA A 99 11.41 -7.59 -4.82
C ALA A 99 11.76 -6.47 -5.84
N VAL A 100 11.05 -5.34 -5.80
CA VAL A 100 11.36 -4.12 -6.57
C VAL A 100 12.17 -3.11 -5.74
N CYS A 101 11.81 -2.89 -4.47
CA CYS A 101 12.48 -1.93 -3.59
C CYS A 101 13.92 -2.32 -3.24
N LEU A 102 14.19 -3.61 -2.99
CA LEU A 102 15.54 -4.09 -2.61
C LEU A 102 16.58 -3.90 -3.72
N PRO A 103 16.32 -4.24 -5.00
CA PRO A 103 17.25 -3.91 -6.09
C PRO A 103 17.45 -2.41 -6.28
N LEU A 104 16.41 -1.59 -6.11
CA LEU A 104 16.56 -0.14 -6.20
C LEU A 104 17.50 0.40 -5.12
N TRP A 105 17.37 -0.09 -3.88
CA TRP A 105 18.34 0.21 -2.82
C TRP A 105 19.75 -0.25 -3.18
N ALA A 106 19.93 -1.46 -3.72
CA ALA A 106 21.23 -1.95 -4.16
C ALA A 106 21.86 -1.11 -5.28
N LEU A 107 21.05 -0.37 -6.06
CA LEU A 107 21.48 0.60 -7.07
C LEU A 107 21.79 1.99 -6.47
N GLY A 108 21.95 2.09 -5.16
CA GLY A 108 22.34 3.32 -4.46
C GLY A 108 21.19 4.27 -4.14
N GLN A 109 19.93 3.82 -4.28
CA GLN A 109 18.76 4.60 -3.84
C GLN A 109 18.58 4.54 -2.32
N ASP A 110 17.78 5.44 -1.76
CA ASP A 110 17.59 5.59 -0.31
C ASP A 110 17.12 4.28 0.37
N PRO A 111 17.83 3.78 1.41
CA PRO A 111 17.41 2.61 2.20
C PRO A 111 16.05 2.77 2.90
N ALA A 112 15.50 3.99 2.98
CA ALA A 112 14.17 4.26 3.48
C ALA A 112 13.08 3.48 2.73
N LEU A 113 13.23 3.29 1.41
CA LEU A 113 12.19 2.74 0.55
C LEU A 113 11.76 1.31 0.93
N PRO A 114 12.67 0.31 1.08
CA PRO A 114 12.29 -1.02 1.55
C PRO A 114 11.80 -1.00 3.01
N ALA A 115 12.44 -0.24 3.90
CA ALA A 115 12.02 -0.18 5.30
C ALA A 115 10.58 0.32 5.47
N VAL A 116 10.20 1.40 4.79
CA VAL A 116 8.84 1.96 4.81
C VAL A 116 7.85 0.99 4.20
N THR A 117 8.20 0.33 3.10
CA THR A 117 7.32 -0.61 2.40
C THR A 117 7.01 -1.82 3.28
N ALA A 118 8.03 -2.49 3.82
CA ALA A 118 7.87 -3.61 4.76
C ALA A 118 7.03 -3.23 5.98
N ALA A 119 7.34 -2.10 6.63
CA ALA A 119 6.62 -1.67 7.82
C ALA A 119 5.17 -1.26 7.52
N THR A 120 4.90 -0.66 6.37
CA THR A 120 3.54 -0.35 5.93
C THR A 120 2.72 -1.62 5.72
N VAL A 121 3.28 -2.62 5.04
CA VAL A 121 2.62 -3.93 4.86
C VAL A 121 2.34 -4.58 6.22
N ALA A 122 3.32 -4.57 7.13
CA ALA A 122 3.16 -5.10 8.48
C ALA A 122 2.05 -4.37 9.27
N GLY A 123 2.03 -3.04 9.24
CA GLY A 123 0.99 -2.21 9.86
C GLY A 123 -0.40 -2.48 9.30
N VAL A 124 -0.53 -2.61 7.97
CA VAL A 124 -1.81 -2.96 7.32
C VAL A 124 -2.26 -4.37 7.72
N CYS A 125 -1.35 -5.34 7.77
CA CYS A 125 -1.65 -6.71 8.20
C CYS A 125 -2.14 -6.75 9.66
N ALA A 126 -1.45 -6.03 10.56
CA ALA A 126 -1.83 -5.92 11.97
C ALA A 126 -3.24 -5.32 12.12
N GLY A 127 -3.52 -4.22 11.41
CA GLY A 127 -4.84 -3.60 11.40
C GLY A 127 -5.94 -4.50 10.82
N TYR A 128 -5.63 -5.33 9.83
CA TYR A 128 -6.60 -6.25 9.22
C TYR A 128 -6.88 -7.49 10.07
N ALA A 129 -5.86 -8.04 10.73
CA ALA A 129 -6.00 -9.18 11.66
C ALA A 129 -6.95 -8.85 12.82
N ALA A 130 -6.99 -7.57 13.22
CA ALA A 130 -7.86 -7.03 14.26
C ALA A 130 -9.35 -6.89 13.87
N ARG A 131 -9.72 -7.04 12.58
CA ARG A 131 -11.04 -6.66 12.03
C ARG A 131 -12.22 -7.54 12.47
N GLY A 132 -11.96 -8.65 13.18
CA GLY A 132 -12.98 -9.63 13.60
C GLY A 132 -14.06 -9.15 14.58
N ARG A 133 -14.05 -7.89 15.04
CA ARG A 133 -15.07 -7.34 15.97
C ARG A 133 -15.50 -5.91 15.56
N PRO A 134 -16.79 -5.67 15.21
CA PRO A 134 -17.25 -4.41 14.58
C PRO A 134 -17.10 -3.16 15.48
N ARG A 135 -17.35 -3.26 16.79
CA ARG A 135 -17.12 -2.13 17.75
C ARG A 135 -15.65 -1.75 17.92
N ARG A 136 -14.71 -2.64 17.56
CA ARG A 136 -13.27 -2.46 17.74
C ARG A 136 -12.56 -1.84 16.52
N GLN A 137 -13.23 -1.77 15.36
CA GLN A 137 -12.64 -1.33 14.10
C GLN A 137 -12.20 0.14 14.11
N PHE A 138 -12.85 1.00 14.90
CA PHE A 138 -12.52 2.42 15.02
C PHE A 138 -11.64 2.75 16.23
N LEU A 139 -11.70 1.94 17.29
CA LEU A 139 -10.94 2.16 18.52
C LEU A 139 -9.54 1.55 18.48
N LEU A 140 -9.33 0.40 17.81
CA LEU A 140 -8.01 -0.24 17.77
C LEU A 140 -6.89 0.60 17.12
N PRO A 141 -7.16 1.34 16.04
CA PRO A 141 -6.18 2.26 15.49
C PRO A 141 -5.69 3.27 16.52
N LEU A 142 -6.58 3.82 17.34
CA LEU A 142 -6.20 4.69 18.45
C LEU A 142 -5.38 3.91 19.49
N VAL A 143 -5.77 2.67 19.81
CA VAL A 143 -5.05 1.79 20.76
C VAL A 143 -3.63 1.45 20.31
N TYR A 144 -3.33 1.37 19.01
CA TYR A 144 -1.97 1.06 18.52
C TYR A 144 -1.21 2.30 18.03
N ALA A 145 -1.87 3.25 17.38
CA ALA A 145 -1.26 4.48 16.88
C ALA A 145 -0.80 5.37 18.04
N VAL A 146 -1.62 5.52 19.08
CA VAL A 146 -1.29 6.41 20.21
C VAL A 146 -0.05 5.91 20.95
N PRO A 147 0.06 4.65 21.43
CA PRO A 147 1.28 4.19 22.11
C PRO A 147 2.51 4.24 21.22
N LEU A 148 2.37 3.93 19.92
CA LEU A 148 3.48 4.00 18.98
C LEU A 148 3.92 5.46 18.75
N SER A 149 2.99 6.40 18.57
CA SER A 149 3.28 7.84 18.48
C SER A 149 3.87 8.41 19.76
N LEU A 150 3.40 7.96 20.93
CA LEU A 150 3.96 8.32 22.23
C LEU A 150 5.39 7.78 22.35
N ALA A 151 5.63 6.51 22.00
CA ALA A 151 6.97 5.92 22.01
C ALA A 151 7.92 6.69 21.07
N VAL A 152 7.47 7.03 19.87
CA VAL A 152 8.24 7.85 18.91
C VAL A 152 8.60 9.21 19.53
N GLY A 153 7.64 9.93 20.12
CA GLY A 153 7.92 11.21 20.79
C GLY A 153 8.82 11.09 22.03
N LEU A 154 8.75 9.97 22.77
CA LEU A 154 9.63 9.65 23.89
C LEU A 154 11.06 9.28 23.45
N THR A 155 11.25 8.81 22.23
CA THR A 155 12.59 8.48 21.68
C THR A 155 13.14 9.56 20.75
N ARG A 156 12.31 10.51 20.32
CA ARG A 156 12.70 11.56 19.39
C ARG A 156 13.83 12.41 20.00
N PRO A 157 14.92 12.66 19.25
CA PRO A 157 15.95 13.64 19.65
C PRO A 157 15.36 15.06 19.65
N LEU A 158 15.83 15.88 20.58
CA LEU A 158 15.40 17.27 20.70
C LEU A 158 16.29 18.23 19.90
N SER A 159 17.46 17.78 19.43
CA SER A 159 18.36 18.54 18.56
C SER A 159 17.90 18.51 17.11
N GLN A 160 18.03 19.65 16.43
CA GLN A 160 18.01 19.70 14.96
C GLN A 160 19.38 19.22 14.47
N ASP A 161 19.42 18.19 13.66
CA ASP A 161 20.65 17.86 12.91
C ASP A 161 20.74 18.86 11.75
N PRO A 162 21.77 19.73 11.70
CA PRO A 162 21.88 20.77 10.68
C PRO A 162 22.00 20.21 9.25
N TYR A 163 22.29 18.91 9.09
CA TYR A 163 22.44 18.28 7.78
C TYR A 163 21.21 17.49 7.30
N PHE A 164 20.20 17.25 8.14
CA PHE A 164 19.03 16.45 7.75
C PHE A 164 17.73 16.96 8.38
N ALA A 165 16.83 17.44 7.52
CA ALA A 165 15.43 17.77 7.85
C ALA A 165 14.49 16.54 7.82
N VAL A 166 15.01 15.35 8.14
CA VAL A 166 14.20 14.13 8.37
C VAL A 166 14.39 13.74 9.84
N PRO A 167 13.31 13.43 10.60
CA PRO A 167 13.42 13.21 12.04
C PRO A 167 14.31 11.98 12.32
N PHE A 168 14.85 11.89 13.54
CA PHE A 168 15.64 10.79 14.11
C PHE A 168 17.18 10.90 14.05
N ALA A 169 17.75 12.03 14.43
CA ALA A 169 19.09 12.04 15.01
C ALA A 169 19.21 11.01 16.17
N GLY A 170 20.16 10.08 16.10
CA GLY A 170 20.44 9.11 17.17
C GLY A 170 19.72 7.76 17.10
N MET A 171 18.77 7.54 16.18
CA MET A 171 18.32 6.18 15.81
C MET A 171 18.97 5.75 14.50
N PRO A 172 19.26 4.44 14.30
CA PRO A 172 19.60 3.96 12.97
C PRO A 172 18.48 4.38 12.01
N ARG A 173 18.81 5.06 10.90
CA ARG A 173 17.83 5.59 9.94
C ARG A 173 16.71 4.61 9.61
N ALA A 174 17.05 3.32 9.44
CA ALA A 174 16.12 2.25 9.19
C ALA A 174 15.01 2.11 10.27
N LEU A 175 15.34 2.26 11.56
CA LEU A 175 14.40 2.10 12.67
C LEU A 175 13.32 3.20 12.68
N GLY A 176 13.72 4.44 12.40
CA GLY A 176 12.80 5.57 12.25
C GLY A 176 11.82 5.36 11.09
N TRP A 177 12.32 4.88 9.96
CA TRP A 177 11.50 4.55 8.79
C TRP A 177 10.55 3.37 9.01
N LEU A 178 10.97 2.38 9.81
CA LEU A 178 10.08 1.30 10.24
C LEU A 178 8.94 1.83 11.12
N ALA A 179 9.21 2.75 12.04
CA ALA A 179 8.17 3.37 12.86
C ALA A 179 7.18 4.17 12.01
N VAL A 180 7.68 5.00 11.08
CA VAL A 180 6.87 5.78 10.14
C VAL A 180 6.00 4.87 9.27
N GLY A 181 6.59 3.85 8.63
CA GLY A 181 5.85 2.90 7.81
C GLY A 181 4.81 2.11 8.61
N GLY A 182 5.13 1.70 9.85
CA GLY A 182 4.22 0.96 10.72
C GLY A 182 3.00 1.78 11.13
N LEU A 183 3.22 3.02 11.60
CA LEU A 183 2.17 4.00 11.87
C LEU A 183 1.30 4.24 10.64
N TYR A 184 1.95 4.44 9.50
CA TYR A 184 1.30 4.70 8.24
C TYR A 184 0.45 3.52 7.74
N GLY A 185 0.93 2.28 7.88
CA GLY A 185 0.18 1.07 7.56
C GLY A 185 -1.05 0.86 8.44
N LEU A 186 -0.93 1.14 9.74
CA LEU A 186 -2.06 1.08 10.67
C LEU A 186 -3.13 2.13 10.31
N VAL A 187 -2.68 3.33 9.94
CA VAL A 187 -3.50 4.44 9.47
C VAL A 187 -4.26 4.08 8.18
N ILE A 188 -3.59 3.45 7.19
CA ILE A 188 -4.28 2.91 5.99
C ILE A 188 -5.33 1.87 6.37
N ALA A 189 -4.99 0.91 7.24
CA ALA A 189 -5.95 -0.13 7.66
C ALA A 189 -7.21 0.47 8.29
N THR A 190 -7.04 1.57 9.02
CA THR A 190 -8.13 2.36 9.64
C THR A 190 -8.99 3.05 8.61
N GLY A 191 -8.39 3.75 7.65
CA GLY A 191 -9.12 4.38 6.55
C GLY A 191 -9.93 3.36 5.74
N LEU A 192 -9.35 2.19 5.46
CA LEU A 192 -10.05 1.09 4.78
C LEU A 192 -11.13 0.42 5.63
N ALA A 193 -11.02 0.46 6.95
CA ALA A 193 -12.08 0.05 7.87
C ALA A 193 -13.24 1.07 7.86
N ALA A 194 -12.94 2.37 7.96
CA ALA A 194 -13.92 3.45 7.94
C ALA A 194 -14.71 3.54 6.63
N VAL A 195 -14.05 3.25 5.49
CA VAL A 195 -14.69 3.20 4.16
C VAL A 195 -15.59 1.96 3.99
N GLY A 196 -15.58 1.02 4.96
CA GLY A 196 -16.50 -0.11 4.98
C GLY A 196 -16.20 -1.17 3.93
N MET A 197 -14.93 -1.32 3.53
CA MET A 197 -14.59 -2.36 2.55
C MET A 197 -15.03 -3.75 3.07
N PRO A 198 -15.86 -4.48 2.32
CA PRO A 198 -16.37 -5.77 2.77
C PRO A 198 -15.22 -6.77 2.93
N ALA A 199 -15.33 -7.65 3.94
CA ALA A 199 -14.34 -8.71 4.18
C ALA A 199 -14.23 -9.69 2.99
N SER A 200 -15.27 -9.74 2.15
CA SER A 200 -15.39 -10.53 0.93
C SER A 200 -15.60 -9.59 -0.27
N PRO A 201 -14.52 -9.16 -0.95
CA PRO A 201 -14.65 -8.24 -2.07
C PRO A 201 -15.32 -8.95 -3.25
N LEU A 202 -16.49 -8.45 -3.65
CA LEU A 202 -17.14 -8.87 -4.88
C LEU A 202 -16.34 -8.31 -6.09
N PRO A 203 -16.35 -9.01 -7.23
CA PRO A 203 -15.84 -8.45 -8.47
C PRO A 203 -16.52 -7.11 -8.76
N SER A 204 -15.74 -6.14 -9.24
CA SER A 204 -16.16 -4.77 -9.52
C SER A 204 -17.33 -4.62 -10.53
N THR A 205 -17.69 -5.71 -11.21
CA THR A 205 -18.73 -5.74 -12.25
C THR A 205 -20.05 -6.36 -11.81
N MET A 206 -20.19 -6.84 -10.57
CA MET A 206 -21.42 -7.46 -10.07
C MET A 206 -22.51 -6.40 -9.75
N PRO A 207 -23.67 -6.41 -10.45
CA PRO A 207 -24.85 -5.69 -10.01
C PRO A 207 -25.73 -6.54 -9.09
N PHE A 208 -26.28 -5.91 -8.04
CA PHE A 208 -27.59 -6.33 -7.55
C PHE A 208 -28.58 -6.23 -8.72
N PHE A 209 -29.27 -7.33 -9.00
CA PHE A 209 -30.09 -7.62 -10.18
C PHE A 209 -30.79 -6.41 -10.88
N GLY A 210 -30.48 -6.15 -12.16
CA GLY A 210 -31.18 -5.14 -12.98
C GLY A 210 -30.64 -4.98 -14.42
N ARG A 211 -31.52 -4.84 -15.43
CA ARG A 211 -31.20 -4.92 -16.88
C ARG A 211 -30.64 -3.65 -17.56
N ARG A 212 -29.51 -3.73 -18.31
CA ARG A 212 -29.37 -3.60 -19.82
C ARG A 212 -27.94 -3.24 -20.32
N ARG A 213 -27.57 -3.73 -21.52
CA ARG A 213 -26.26 -3.55 -22.22
C ARG A 213 -26.00 -2.15 -22.84
N ARG A 214 -24.72 -1.76 -22.96
CA ARG A 214 -24.23 -0.49 -23.56
C ARG A 214 -23.29 -0.66 -24.77
N GLY A 215 -23.33 0.33 -25.67
CA GLY A 215 -22.55 0.44 -26.91
C GLY A 215 -21.31 1.37 -26.89
N PRO A 216 -20.91 1.98 -28.03
CA PRO A 216 -19.53 2.38 -28.40
C PRO A 216 -18.84 3.48 -27.58
N ARG A 217 -19.51 4.07 -26.59
CA ARG A 217 -19.01 5.21 -25.78
C ARG A 217 -18.31 4.82 -24.47
N GLY A 218 -18.22 3.52 -24.16
CA GLY A 218 -17.29 3.02 -23.13
C GLY A 218 -15.83 3.29 -23.47
N ARG A 219 -15.53 3.43 -24.77
CA ARG A 219 -14.21 3.83 -25.30
C ARG A 219 -13.80 5.23 -24.84
N TRP A 220 -14.73 6.18 -24.73
CA TRP A 220 -14.44 7.55 -24.29
C TRP A 220 -14.12 7.65 -22.80
N ALA A 221 -14.78 6.89 -21.93
CA ALA A 221 -14.44 6.87 -20.50
C ALA A 221 -13.07 6.23 -20.24
N ARG A 222 -12.70 5.20 -21.03
CA ARG A 222 -11.36 4.60 -20.99
C ARG A 222 -10.30 5.51 -21.62
N ARG A 223 -10.61 6.26 -22.68
CA ARG A 223 -9.72 7.27 -23.28
C ARG A 223 -9.56 8.50 -22.40
N ALA A 224 -10.59 8.93 -21.68
CA ALA A 224 -10.50 10.00 -20.70
C ALA A 224 -9.74 9.57 -19.45
N GLY A 225 -9.96 8.34 -18.96
CA GLY A 225 -9.15 7.75 -17.90
C GLY A 225 -7.69 7.58 -18.31
N ALA A 226 -7.43 7.07 -19.52
CA ALA A 226 -6.09 7.03 -20.11
C ALA A 226 -5.49 8.42 -20.27
N GLY A 227 -6.23 9.40 -20.79
CA GLY A 227 -5.77 10.78 -20.93
C GLY A 227 -5.43 11.44 -19.60
N LEU A 228 -6.22 11.19 -18.54
CA LEU A 228 -5.94 11.62 -17.17
C LEU A 228 -4.68 10.94 -16.61
N LEU A 229 -4.49 9.65 -16.86
CA LEU A 229 -3.29 8.91 -16.45
C LEU A 229 -2.03 9.42 -17.17
N THR A 230 -2.15 9.68 -18.48
CA THR A 230 -1.05 10.27 -19.28
C THR A 230 -0.75 11.70 -18.82
N ALA A 231 -1.76 12.53 -18.58
CA ALA A 231 -1.57 13.89 -18.08
C ALA A 231 -0.96 13.93 -16.68
N ALA A 232 -1.38 13.04 -15.78
CA ALA A 232 -0.79 12.89 -14.44
C ALA A 232 0.67 12.41 -14.52
N GLY A 233 0.97 11.46 -15.42
CA GLY A 233 2.35 11.03 -15.69
C GLY A 233 3.23 12.15 -16.27
N VAL A 234 2.70 12.95 -17.20
CA VAL A 234 3.40 14.11 -17.78
C VAL A 234 3.60 15.22 -16.74
N LEU A 235 2.62 15.48 -15.87
CA LEU A 235 2.76 16.42 -14.75
C LEU A 235 3.85 15.97 -13.77
N LEU A 236 3.89 14.67 -13.44
CA LEU A 236 4.93 14.09 -12.58
C LEU A 236 6.34 14.22 -13.18
N VAL A 237 6.49 13.99 -14.49
CA VAL A 237 7.77 14.10 -15.20
C VAL A 237 8.17 15.57 -15.43
N GLY A 238 7.23 16.41 -15.88
CA GLY A 238 7.49 17.78 -16.29
C GLY A 238 7.70 18.77 -15.14
N ALA A 239 7.14 18.49 -13.96
CA ALA A 239 7.29 19.38 -12.81
C ALA A 239 8.50 19.06 -11.91
N GLY A 240 9.36 18.10 -12.28
CA GLY A 240 10.57 17.77 -11.50
C GLY A 240 10.26 17.43 -10.04
N VAL A 241 9.10 16.80 -9.78
CA VAL A 241 8.55 16.69 -8.41
C VAL A 241 9.31 15.68 -7.55
N LEU A 242 10.18 14.87 -8.15
CA LEU A 242 11.12 13.95 -7.51
C LEU A 242 12.53 14.14 -8.12
N PRO A 243 13.30 15.16 -7.69
CA PRO A 243 14.63 15.44 -8.21
C PRO A 243 15.63 14.31 -7.90
N ASP A 244 15.42 13.59 -6.79
CA ASP A 244 16.37 12.57 -6.31
C ASP A 244 16.01 11.12 -6.69
N ALA A 245 14.91 10.90 -7.43
CA ALA A 245 14.43 9.55 -7.77
C ALA A 245 13.97 9.40 -9.24
N PRO A 246 14.86 9.67 -10.22
CA PRO A 246 14.52 9.63 -11.65
C PRO A 246 13.99 8.26 -12.11
N LEU A 247 14.44 7.18 -11.46
CA LEU A 247 13.99 5.81 -11.71
C LEU A 247 12.52 5.59 -11.32
N LEU A 248 12.06 6.13 -10.18
CA LEU A 248 10.66 5.99 -9.76
C LEU A 248 9.71 6.79 -10.67
N THR A 249 10.17 7.96 -11.12
CA THR A 249 9.43 8.81 -12.08
C THR A 249 9.33 8.14 -13.44
N ALA A 250 10.42 7.56 -13.94
CA ALA A 250 10.44 6.79 -15.18
C ALA A 250 9.58 5.52 -15.09
N LEU A 251 9.65 4.79 -13.98
CA LEU A 251 8.85 3.58 -13.75
C LEU A 251 7.35 3.92 -13.68
N GLY A 252 6.99 5.00 -12.99
CA GLY A 252 5.63 5.53 -12.95
C GLY A 252 5.09 5.90 -14.33
N ALA A 253 5.90 6.55 -15.16
CA ALA A 253 5.55 6.90 -16.54
C ALA A 253 5.41 5.67 -17.45
N VAL A 254 6.33 4.69 -17.35
CA VAL A 254 6.26 3.43 -18.09
C VAL A 254 5.04 2.62 -17.69
N VAL A 255 4.73 2.52 -16.39
CA VAL A 255 3.53 1.83 -15.90
C VAL A 255 2.26 2.56 -16.35
N ALA A 256 2.21 3.89 -16.25
CA ALA A 256 1.09 4.69 -16.75
C ALA A 256 0.89 4.51 -18.26
N GLY A 257 1.98 4.48 -19.03
CA GLY A 257 2.00 4.18 -20.47
C GLY A 257 1.48 2.78 -20.77
N ALA A 258 2.03 1.74 -20.13
CA ALA A 258 1.63 0.35 -20.32
C ALA A 258 0.17 0.09 -19.94
N VAL A 259 -0.33 0.71 -18.86
CA VAL A 259 -1.73 0.62 -18.43
C VAL A 259 -2.63 1.35 -19.42
N THR A 260 -2.21 2.52 -19.91
CA THR A 260 -2.92 3.24 -20.98
C THR A 260 -2.98 2.41 -22.25
N THR A 261 -1.88 1.82 -22.69
CA THR A 261 -1.84 0.93 -23.86
C THR A 261 -2.68 -0.33 -23.63
N TYR A 262 -2.71 -0.89 -22.42
CA TYR A 262 -3.59 -2.01 -22.09
C TYR A 262 -5.08 -1.64 -22.16
N PHE A 263 -5.48 -0.47 -21.65
CA PHE A 263 -6.85 0.02 -21.75
C PHE A 263 -7.28 0.32 -23.18
N VAL A 264 -6.33 0.75 -24.02
CA VAL A 264 -6.52 1.00 -25.46
C VAL A 264 -6.54 -0.31 -26.26
N ARG A 265 -5.64 -1.28 -25.97
CA ARG A 265 -5.53 -2.57 -26.67
C ARG A 265 -6.53 -3.63 -26.24
N GLY A 266 -7.16 -3.51 -25.06
CA GLY A 266 -8.20 -4.43 -24.57
C GLY A 266 -9.53 -4.41 -25.36
N GLU A 267 -9.49 -4.01 -26.63
CA GLU A 267 -10.63 -3.82 -27.54
C GLU A 267 -11.22 -5.11 -28.13
N SER A 268 -10.58 -6.28 -28.01
CA SER A 268 -10.91 -7.40 -28.90
C SER A 268 -12.03 -8.36 -28.46
N ALA A 269 -12.78 -8.09 -27.38
CA ALA A 269 -13.86 -9.01 -26.95
C ALA A 269 -15.23 -8.32 -26.82
N VAL A 270 -16.06 -8.58 -27.84
CA VAL A 270 -17.54 -8.51 -27.85
C VAL A 270 -18.16 -7.14 -28.18
N VAL A 271 -18.35 -6.91 -29.48
CA VAL A 271 -19.19 -5.88 -30.08
C VAL A 271 -20.68 -6.31 -30.04
N ALA A 272 -21.59 -5.41 -29.63
CA ALA A 272 -23.00 -5.40 -30.10
C ALA A 272 -23.64 -4.01 -29.88
N LYS A 273 -24.42 -3.54 -30.87
CA LYS A 273 -25.00 -2.19 -31.09
C LYS A 273 -26.16 -1.78 -30.14
N GLY A 274 -26.35 -0.44 -29.98
CA GLY A 274 -27.67 0.24 -29.85
C GLY A 274 -28.03 1.05 -28.58
N GLY A 275 -28.31 2.36 -28.71
CA GLY A 275 -29.19 3.18 -27.81
C GLY A 275 -28.56 4.30 -26.94
N ARG A 276 -28.91 5.60 -27.17
CA ARG A 276 -28.39 6.83 -26.50
C ARG A 276 -28.93 7.03 -25.06
N ARG A 277 -28.05 7.30 -24.07
CA ARG A 277 -28.36 7.96 -22.78
C ARG A 277 -27.22 8.89 -22.33
N ASP A 278 -27.61 9.92 -21.58
CA ASP A 278 -26.98 11.22 -21.37
C ASP A 278 -25.69 11.21 -20.51
N PRO A 279 -24.56 11.80 -20.97
CA PRO A 279 -23.32 11.94 -20.19
C PRO A 279 -23.45 12.63 -18.83
N ALA A 280 -24.45 13.51 -18.63
CA ALA A 280 -24.61 14.29 -17.40
C ALA A 280 -24.88 13.44 -16.14
N ASP A 281 -25.54 12.29 -16.27
CA ASP A 281 -25.84 11.44 -15.10
C ASP A 281 -24.60 10.67 -14.61
N ARG A 282 -23.64 10.39 -15.50
CA ARG A 282 -22.37 9.72 -15.15
C ARG A 282 -21.42 10.64 -14.41
N THR A 283 -21.28 11.89 -14.84
CA THR A 283 -20.48 12.90 -14.15
C THR A 283 -21.05 13.20 -12.77
N ARG A 284 -22.38 13.27 -12.63
CA ARG A 284 -23.05 13.42 -11.32
C ARG A 284 -22.82 12.25 -10.36
N ARG A 285 -22.77 11.00 -10.86
CA ARG A 285 -22.47 9.82 -10.03
C ARG A 285 -21.00 9.77 -9.60
N LEU A 286 -20.08 10.05 -10.53
CA LEU A 286 -18.66 10.20 -10.22
C LEU A 286 -18.48 11.31 -9.16
N GLY A 287 -19.08 12.47 -9.37
CA GLY A 287 -19.04 13.59 -8.43
C GLY A 287 -19.51 13.20 -7.04
N ARG A 288 -20.70 12.57 -6.91
CA ARG A 288 -21.20 12.11 -5.60
C ARG A 288 -20.30 11.07 -4.93
N ALA A 289 -19.76 10.12 -5.70
CA ALA A 289 -18.86 9.09 -5.17
C ALA A 289 -17.52 9.70 -4.71
N MET A 290 -16.96 10.62 -5.49
CA MET A 290 -15.72 11.34 -5.15
C MET A 290 -15.91 12.26 -3.97
N VAL A 291 -17.00 13.04 -3.91
CA VAL A 291 -17.30 13.92 -2.77
C VAL A 291 -17.44 13.11 -1.49
N HIS A 292 -18.19 12.01 -1.52
CA HIS A 292 -18.32 11.15 -0.34
C HIS A 292 -16.98 10.49 0.05
N GLY A 293 -16.22 9.98 -0.93
CA GLY A 293 -14.91 9.39 -0.70
C GLY A 293 -13.94 10.40 -0.09
N LEU A 294 -13.82 11.59 -0.67
CA LEU A 294 -13.00 12.70 -0.17
C LEU A 294 -13.43 13.17 1.21
N ALA A 295 -14.73 13.31 1.48
CA ALA A 295 -15.22 13.72 2.79
C ALA A 295 -14.82 12.72 3.88
N VAL A 296 -15.05 11.42 3.65
CA VAL A 296 -14.67 10.36 4.59
C VAL A 296 -13.15 10.25 4.73
N GLY A 297 -12.43 10.33 3.60
CA GLY A 297 -10.97 10.28 3.56
C GLY A 297 -10.32 11.43 4.31
N LEU A 298 -10.72 12.68 4.03
CA LEU A 298 -10.23 13.88 4.70
C LEU A 298 -10.54 13.87 6.20
N LEU A 299 -11.75 13.47 6.60
CA LEU A 299 -12.10 13.35 8.01
C LEU A 299 -11.21 12.32 8.72
N ALA A 300 -11.06 11.13 8.14
CA ALA A 300 -10.19 10.08 8.70
C ALA A 300 -8.72 10.52 8.72
N GLY A 301 -8.25 11.19 7.67
CA GLY A 301 -6.87 11.63 7.56
C GLY A 301 -6.51 12.75 8.52
N LEU A 302 -7.34 13.79 8.61
CA LEU A 302 -7.13 14.91 9.53
C LEU A 302 -7.25 14.49 11.01
N THR A 303 -8.19 13.59 11.33
CA THR A 303 -8.30 13.05 12.69
C THR A 303 -7.05 12.24 13.08
N LEU A 304 -6.56 11.39 12.18
CA LEU A 304 -5.32 10.64 12.42
C LEU A 304 -4.09 11.57 12.50
N GLY A 305 -4.02 12.59 11.64
CA GLY A 305 -2.97 13.61 11.67
C GLY A 305 -2.97 14.43 12.97
N ALA A 306 -4.16 14.78 13.48
CA ALA A 306 -4.31 15.46 14.76
C ALA A 306 -3.90 14.57 15.95
N VAL A 307 -4.31 13.29 15.95
CA VAL A 307 -3.89 12.33 16.99
C VAL A 307 -2.37 12.16 16.99
N PHE A 308 -1.76 12.00 15.81
CA PHE A 308 -0.32 11.90 15.64
C PHE A 308 0.39 13.15 16.19
N THR A 309 -0.08 14.34 15.81
CA THR A 309 0.42 15.63 16.29
C THR A 309 0.38 15.73 17.81
N LEU A 310 -0.77 15.41 18.42
CA LEU A 310 -0.97 15.53 19.85
C LEU A 310 -0.12 14.53 20.63
N ALA A 311 -0.03 13.28 20.16
CA ALA A 311 0.72 12.23 20.83
C ALA A 311 2.23 12.44 20.69
N GLU A 312 2.76 12.59 19.47
CA GLU A 312 4.19 12.74 19.24
C GLU A 312 4.68 14.15 19.61
N GLY A 313 4.05 15.18 19.04
CA GLY A 313 4.42 16.58 19.26
C GLY A 313 4.24 17.00 20.71
N GLY A 314 3.15 16.58 21.35
CA GLY A 314 2.89 16.87 22.75
C GLY A 314 3.92 16.22 23.69
N THR A 315 4.28 14.95 23.47
CA THR A 315 5.29 14.28 24.30
C THR A 315 6.69 14.85 24.09
N ALA A 316 7.09 15.12 22.84
CA ALA A 316 8.39 15.73 22.55
C ALA A 316 8.49 17.16 23.11
N ALA A 317 7.43 17.97 22.99
CA ALA A 317 7.39 19.32 23.56
C ALA A 317 7.40 19.28 25.10
N ALA A 318 6.68 18.34 25.72
CA ALA A 318 6.71 18.14 27.16
C ALA A 318 8.11 17.76 27.66
N ARG A 319 8.81 16.84 26.97
CA ARG A 319 10.22 16.52 27.26
C ARG A 319 11.13 17.73 27.13
N ALA A 320 10.92 18.56 26.11
CA ALA A 320 11.69 19.79 25.92
C ALA A 320 11.38 20.86 26.98
N ALA A 321 10.17 20.89 27.54
CA ALA A 321 9.76 21.86 28.55
C ALA A 321 10.24 21.47 29.96
N LEU A 322 10.22 20.17 30.27
CA LEU A 322 10.62 19.61 31.57
C LEU A 322 12.14 19.34 31.66
N ARG A 323 12.93 19.96 30.79
CA ARG A 323 14.36 19.66 30.67
C ARG A 323 15.20 20.45 31.66
N ASP A 324 16.09 19.73 32.34
CA ASP A 324 17.10 20.27 33.27
C ASP A 324 18.51 19.69 33.00
N ASP A 325 18.68 18.96 31.89
CA ASP A 325 19.91 18.29 31.49
C ASP A 325 20.84 19.24 30.72
N PHE A 326 21.73 19.92 31.45
CA PHE A 326 22.86 20.64 30.84
C PHE A 326 23.95 19.65 30.38
N PRO A 327 24.71 19.95 29.31
CA PRO A 327 25.72 19.04 28.77
C PRO A 327 26.94 18.88 29.68
N VAL A 328 27.06 19.75 30.68
CA VAL A 328 28.12 19.74 31.69
C VAL A 328 27.50 19.71 33.09
N SER A 329 28.17 19.04 34.02
CA SER A 329 27.80 19.03 35.43
C SER A 329 28.25 20.32 36.11
N GLY A 330 27.33 21.00 36.79
CA GLY A 330 27.62 22.23 37.52
C GLY A 330 26.37 22.83 38.17
N PRO A 331 26.55 23.83 39.06
CA PRO A 331 25.42 24.52 39.67
C PRO A 331 24.68 25.34 38.62
N VAL A 332 23.39 25.05 38.44
CA VAL A 332 22.51 25.84 37.57
C VAL A 332 22.29 27.21 38.21
N ARG A 333 22.65 28.27 37.48
CA ARG A 333 22.46 29.66 37.89
C ARG A 333 21.27 30.27 37.18
N HIS A 334 20.59 31.18 37.85
CA HIS A 334 19.43 31.90 37.32
C HIS A 334 19.82 33.35 37.05
N ALA A 335 19.56 33.82 35.83
CA ALA A 335 19.72 35.21 35.45
C ALA A 335 18.41 35.99 35.67
N PRO A 336 18.49 37.33 35.82
CA PRO A 336 17.32 38.18 36.05
C PRO A 336 16.28 38.16 34.93
N ASP A 337 16.70 37.82 33.71
CA ASP A 337 15.84 37.66 32.52
C ASP A 337 15.06 36.33 32.51
N GLY A 338 15.16 35.54 33.58
CA GLY A 338 14.54 34.22 33.70
C GLY A 338 15.30 33.11 32.98
N SER A 339 16.47 33.40 32.38
CA SER A 339 17.32 32.36 31.80
C SER A 339 18.07 31.57 32.87
N ARG A 340 18.39 30.31 32.55
CA ARG A 340 19.15 29.39 33.38
C ARG A 340 20.43 29.03 32.67
N TYR A 341 21.57 29.01 33.35
CA TYR A 341 22.84 28.69 32.70
C TYR A 341 23.79 27.93 33.63
N VAL A 342 24.71 27.20 33.00
CA VAL A 342 25.82 26.49 33.64
C VAL A 342 27.11 26.90 32.94
N ASP A 343 28.12 27.26 33.74
CA ASP A 343 29.46 27.57 33.26
C ASP A 343 30.31 26.28 33.32
N ALA A 344 30.87 25.86 32.18
CA ALA A 344 31.74 24.71 32.07
C ALA A 344 33.17 25.01 32.54
N ALA A 345 33.94 23.96 32.81
CA ALA A 345 35.33 24.09 33.27
C ALA A 345 36.26 24.75 32.22
N ASP A 346 35.92 24.65 30.94
CA ASP A 346 36.62 25.32 29.82
C ASP A 346 36.23 26.81 29.69
N GLY A 347 35.37 27.33 30.57
CA GLY A 347 34.87 28.70 30.55
C GLY A 347 33.68 28.93 29.62
N THR A 348 33.20 27.90 28.91
CA THR A 348 32.04 28.00 28.02
C THR A 348 30.75 28.06 28.85
N ARG A 349 29.85 29.00 28.53
CA ARG A 349 28.54 29.09 29.18
C ARG A 349 27.48 28.40 28.34
N TYR A 350 26.78 27.44 28.93
CA TYR A 350 25.61 26.78 28.36
C TYR A 350 24.35 27.37 28.99
N GLY A 351 23.48 27.98 28.18
CA GLY A 351 22.32 28.69 28.68
C GLY A 351 21.00 28.29 28.03
N LEU A 352 19.92 28.50 28.78
CA LEU A 352 18.55 28.20 28.42
C LEU A 352 17.67 29.40 28.77
N ARG A 353 17.09 30.06 27.76
CA ARG A 353 16.20 31.21 27.96
C ARG A 353 14.85 30.79 28.55
N ALA A 354 14.12 31.74 29.13
CA ALA A 354 12.78 31.49 29.71
C ALA A 354 11.79 30.84 28.72
N HIS A 355 11.90 31.16 27.42
CA HIS A 355 11.08 30.58 26.35
C HIS A 355 11.59 29.24 25.80
N GLY A 356 12.67 28.69 26.37
CA GLY A 356 13.22 27.39 25.95
C GLY A 356 14.14 27.44 24.74
N HIS A 357 14.71 28.59 24.38
CA HIS A 357 15.79 28.65 23.39
C HIS A 357 17.14 28.44 24.07
N THR A 358 17.96 27.54 23.52
CA THR A 358 19.33 27.31 23.97
C THR A 358 20.27 28.39 23.43
N TYR A 359 21.29 28.73 24.21
CA TYR A 359 22.39 29.56 23.76
C TYR A 359 23.70 29.06 24.36
N LEU A 360 24.80 29.45 23.73
CA LEU A 360 26.15 29.18 24.16
C LEU A 360 26.93 30.50 24.18
N VAL A 361 27.77 30.74 25.17
CA VAL A 361 28.74 31.85 25.14
C VAL A 361 30.14 31.28 25.17
N LEU A 362 30.93 31.62 24.16
CA LEU A 362 32.32 31.17 24.05
C LEU A 362 33.22 31.91 25.07
N PRO A 363 34.23 31.23 25.65
CA PRO A 363 35.11 31.82 26.67
C PRO A 363 36.06 32.88 26.11
N GLU A 364 36.54 32.66 24.89
CA GLU A 364 37.52 33.50 24.22
C GLU A 364 36.86 34.42 23.18
N PRO A 365 37.42 35.62 22.96
CA PRO A 365 37.05 36.44 21.81
C PRO A 365 37.30 35.69 20.50
N VAL A 366 36.34 35.78 19.58
CA VAL A 366 36.44 35.18 18.24
C VAL A 366 36.67 36.30 17.24
N HIS A 367 37.75 36.15 16.46
CA HIS A 367 38.04 37.03 15.34
C HIS A 367 37.16 36.68 14.13
N GLY A 368 36.42 37.67 13.62
CA GLY A 368 35.57 37.50 12.45
C GLY A 368 35.25 38.82 11.76
N THR A 369 34.39 38.76 10.75
CA THR A 369 33.99 39.93 9.96
C THR A 369 32.47 40.09 9.99
N LEU A 370 31.99 41.30 10.29
CA LEU A 370 30.60 41.68 10.08
C LEU A 370 30.42 42.13 8.65
N VAL A 371 29.57 41.43 7.91
CA VAL A 371 29.18 41.71 6.54
C VAL A 371 27.80 42.38 6.58
N GLU A 372 27.71 43.65 6.17
CA GLU A 372 26.44 44.36 6.02
C GLU A 372 26.09 44.49 4.53
N ARG A 373 24.98 43.90 4.07
CA ARG A 373 24.54 43.96 2.67
C ARG A 373 23.04 44.19 2.59
N GLY A 374 22.61 45.27 1.93
CA GLY A 374 21.17 45.50 1.69
C GLY A 374 20.30 45.59 2.94
N GLY A 375 20.88 45.89 4.11
CA GLY A 375 20.18 45.93 5.40
C GLY A 375 20.27 44.65 6.25
N THR A 376 20.82 43.54 5.72
CA THR A 376 21.16 42.34 6.52
C THR A 376 22.54 42.50 7.15
N ARG A 377 22.77 41.76 8.25
CA ARG A 377 24.00 41.80 9.03
C ARG A 377 24.41 40.39 9.41
N ASP A 378 25.52 39.94 8.85
CA ASP A 378 25.97 38.57 8.98
C ASP A 378 27.38 38.52 9.54
N PHE A 379 27.61 37.65 10.52
CA PHE A 379 28.92 37.35 11.05
C PHE A 379 29.53 36.19 10.26
N ALA A 380 30.73 36.41 9.72
CA ALA A 380 31.46 35.42 8.94
C ALA A 380 32.86 35.20 9.52
N LEU A 381 33.32 33.93 9.53
CA LEU A 381 34.67 33.60 9.91
C LEU A 381 35.66 34.03 8.81
N PRO A 382 36.94 34.29 9.15
CA PRO A 382 37.94 34.76 8.18
C PRO A 382 38.14 33.83 6.97
N ALA A 383 37.88 32.52 7.13
CA ALA A 383 37.90 31.54 6.04
C ALA A 383 36.74 31.77 5.07
N ASP A 384 35.50 31.81 5.57
CA ASP A 384 34.29 32.02 4.77
C ASP A 384 34.33 33.33 3.98
N VAL A 385 34.86 34.40 4.59
CA VAL A 385 35.01 35.71 3.92
C VAL A 385 35.88 35.59 2.67
N ARG A 386 36.94 34.77 2.73
CA ARG A 386 37.85 34.53 1.60
C ARG A 386 37.22 33.58 0.58
N ASP A 387 36.66 32.47 1.05
CA ASP A 387 36.18 31.39 0.19
C ASP A 387 34.90 31.75 -0.57
N LEU A 388 34.02 32.57 0.03
CA LEU A 388 32.73 32.97 -0.54
C LEU A 388 32.71 34.42 -1.08
N GLU A 389 33.87 35.11 -1.08
CA GLU A 389 34.02 36.50 -1.55
C GLU A 389 32.97 37.47 -0.96
N LEU A 390 32.61 37.29 0.31
CA LEU A 390 31.48 38.00 0.96
C LEU A 390 31.63 39.52 0.97
N CYS A 391 32.87 40.02 0.93
CA CYS A 391 33.20 41.44 0.97
C CYS A 391 33.19 42.16 -0.38
N ALA A 392 32.68 41.52 -1.43
CA ALA A 392 32.46 42.21 -2.70
C ALA A 392 31.34 43.28 -2.59
N PRO A 393 31.50 44.47 -3.22
CA PRO A 393 30.48 45.50 -3.24
C PRO A 393 29.16 44.93 -3.79
N PRO A 394 28.00 45.25 -3.18
CA PRO A 394 27.74 46.38 -2.28
C PRO A 394 27.89 46.07 -0.77
N ALA A 395 28.55 44.97 -0.36
CA ALA A 395 28.72 44.65 1.06
C ALA A 395 29.71 45.60 1.77
N ARG A 396 29.42 45.97 3.02
CA ARG A 396 30.35 46.64 3.93
C ARG A 396 30.87 45.64 4.96
N CYS A 397 32.19 45.44 4.98
CA CYS A 397 32.83 44.50 5.90
C CYS A 397 33.58 45.23 7.01
N THR A 398 33.33 44.83 8.26
CA THR A 398 34.01 45.38 9.45
C THR A 398 34.61 44.24 10.26
N ALA A 399 35.92 44.27 10.53
CA ALA A 399 36.54 43.27 11.38
C ALA A 399 36.10 43.45 12.84
N ILE A 400 35.79 42.35 13.53
CA ILE A 400 35.41 42.35 14.94
C ILE A 400 36.22 41.29 15.68
N ASP A 401 36.55 41.59 16.94
CA ASP A 401 37.11 40.64 17.89
C ASP A 401 36.33 40.73 19.20
N GLN A 402 35.50 39.72 19.48
CA GLN A 402 34.59 39.75 20.63
C GLN A 402 34.13 38.35 21.05
N ARG A 403 33.68 38.23 22.30
CA ARG A 403 33.00 37.00 22.75
C ARG A 403 31.65 36.87 22.06
N LEU A 404 31.39 35.70 21.51
CA LEU A 404 30.15 35.41 20.80
C LEU A 404 29.18 34.67 21.72
N ALA A 405 27.96 35.20 21.80
CA ALA A 405 26.82 34.47 22.32
C ALA A 405 26.03 33.91 21.12
N ILE A 406 26.12 32.60 20.92
CA ILE A 406 25.54 31.88 19.81
C ILE A 406 24.18 31.32 20.23
N SER A 407 23.16 31.54 19.42
CA SER A 407 21.86 30.87 19.53
C SER A 407 21.45 30.30 18.18
N ALA A 408 20.97 29.05 18.16
CA ALA A 408 20.31 28.54 16.98
C ALA A 408 18.87 29.05 16.95
N HIS A 409 18.43 29.48 15.77
CA HIS A 409 17.01 29.76 15.55
C HIS A 409 16.31 28.49 15.08
N ASP A 410 15.01 28.41 15.34
CA ASP A 410 14.20 27.34 14.76
C ASP A 410 14.34 27.40 13.24
N TYR A 411 14.55 26.24 12.58
CA TYR A 411 14.66 26.11 11.12
C TYR A 411 13.78 27.12 10.37
N ARG A 412 14.46 28.04 9.68
CA ARG A 412 13.89 29.20 9.01
C ARG A 412 14.06 29.00 7.49
N PRO A 413 13.09 29.36 6.63
CA PRO A 413 13.15 29.12 5.19
C PRO A 413 14.35 29.76 4.48
N ASP A 414 14.94 30.76 5.13
CA ASP A 414 16.10 31.57 4.78
C ASP A 414 17.45 30.85 4.93
N GLY A 415 17.49 29.66 5.54
CA GLY A 415 18.69 28.82 5.61
C GLY A 415 19.70 29.21 6.70
N GLU A 416 19.48 30.32 7.42
CA GLU A 416 20.27 30.70 8.58
C GLU A 416 19.96 29.79 9.78
N VAL A 417 20.94 28.98 10.18
CA VAL A 417 20.81 28.05 11.32
C VAL A 417 21.22 28.72 12.64
N PHE A 418 22.17 29.66 12.59
CA PHE A 418 22.75 30.28 13.77
C PHE A 418 22.69 31.80 13.72
N THR A 419 22.47 32.37 14.90
CA THR A 419 22.53 33.81 15.15
C THR A 419 23.55 34.08 16.24
N VAL A 420 24.23 35.20 16.11
CA VAL A 420 25.25 35.61 17.06
C VAL A 420 24.90 36.97 17.60
N ARG A 421 24.89 37.09 18.93
CA ARG A 421 24.71 38.37 19.60
C ARG A 421 26.05 39.08 19.73
N LEU A 422 26.12 40.28 19.17
CA LEU A 422 27.30 41.14 19.18
C LEU A 422 27.37 41.93 20.51
N THR A 423 28.52 42.53 20.79
CA THR A 423 28.77 43.35 21.99
C THR A 423 27.91 44.61 22.08
N ASP A 424 27.42 45.11 20.94
CA ASP A 424 26.47 46.23 20.87
C ASP A 424 25.02 45.81 21.22
N GLY A 425 24.81 44.54 21.58
CA GLY A 425 23.53 43.98 21.97
C GLY A 425 22.63 43.58 20.80
N ARG A 426 23.05 43.80 19.55
CA ARG A 426 22.29 43.43 18.34
C ARG A 426 22.62 42.01 17.91
N ASP A 427 21.63 41.34 17.31
CA ASP A 427 21.78 40.00 16.75
C ASP A 427 22.16 40.10 15.26
N ALA A 428 23.08 39.24 14.83
CA ALA A 428 23.51 39.08 13.45
C ALA A 428 23.30 37.63 13.00
N GLY A 429 22.99 37.42 11.71
CA GLY A 429 23.00 36.11 11.08
C GLY A 429 24.41 35.53 11.05
N SER A 430 24.56 34.25 10.69
CA SER A 430 25.89 33.66 10.49
C SER A 430 25.86 32.55 9.44
N TYR A 431 26.97 32.42 8.71
CA TYR A 431 27.12 31.47 7.60
C TYR A 431 27.49 30.07 8.09
N ASP A 432 28.70 29.89 8.62
CA ASP A 432 29.13 28.63 9.20
C ASP A 432 29.87 28.87 10.53
N LEU A 433 29.35 28.26 11.60
CA LEU A 433 29.98 28.27 12.93
C LEU A 433 30.49 26.88 13.32
N SER A 434 30.36 25.88 12.44
CA SER A 434 30.81 24.51 12.68
C SER A 434 32.29 24.41 13.11
N PRO A 435 33.23 25.24 12.58
CA PRO A 435 34.62 25.22 13.05
C PRO A 435 34.79 25.57 14.54
N LEU A 436 33.83 26.28 15.14
CA LEU A 436 33.85 26.69 16.55
C LEU A 436 33.06 25.74 17.47
N LEU A 437 32.24 24.87 16.88
CA LEU A 437 31.28 24.02 17.57
C LEU A 437 31.74 22.56 17.48
N ASP A 438 32.26 22.04 18.59
CA ASP A 438 32.39 20.60 18.74
C ASP A 438 31.02 19.91 18.77
N ARG A 439 31.02 18.58 18.76
CA ARG A 439 29.77 17.80 18.73
C ARG A 439 28.82 18.15 19.89
N ALA A 440 29.34 18.35 21.10
CA ALA A 440 28.52 18.62 22.28
C ALA A 440 27.92 20.03 22.24
N ARG A 441 28.69 21.04 21.81
CA ARG A 441 28.25 22.42 21.63
C ARG A 441 27.21 22.52 20.50
N SER A 442 27.46 21.83 19.39
CA SER A 442 26.53 21.75 18.26
C SER A 442 25.21 21.10 18.68
N GLU A 443 25.25 19.92 19.30
CA GLU A 443 24.06 19.22 19.78
C GLU A 443 23.27 20.03 20.83
N TRP A 444 23.93 20.85 21.65
CA TRP A 444 23.26 21.74 22.61
C TRP A 444 22.60 22.93 21.93
N VAL A 445 23.34 23.66 21.11
CA VAL A 445 22.85 24.92 20.55
C VAL A 445 21.71 24.67 19.56
N THR A 446 21.69 23.53 18.86
CA THR A 446 20.62 23.16 17.92
C THR A 446 19.38 22.52 18.57
N ARG A 447 19.30 22.45 19.91
CA ARG A 447 18.09 21.95 20.60
C ARG A 447 16.88 22.83 20.32
N GLN A 448 15.78 22.21 19.93
CA GLN A 448 14.53 22.89 19.63
C GLN A 448 13.82 23.39 20.90
N SER A 449 13.13 24.52 20.79
CA SER A 449 12.20 24.98 21.82
C SER A 449 10.91 24.14 21.83
N PRO A 450 10.17 24.06 22.95
CA PRO A 450 8.89 23.34 22.98
C PRO A 450 7.88 23.86 21.94
N GLY A 451 7.85 25.18 21.73
CA GLY A 451 6.99 25.82 20.73
C GLY A 451 7.36 25.41 19.30
N ALA A 452 8.66 25.31 18.99
CA ALA A 452 9.15 24.88 17.70
C ALA A 452 8.79 23.42 17.39
N ILE A 453 8.95 22.54 18.37
CA ILE A 453 8.58 21.13 18.27
C ILE A 453 7.09 21.00 17.99
N LEU A 454 6.25 21.71 18.76
CA LEU A 454 4.80 21.67 18.58
C LEU A 454 4.38 22.21 17.22
N ARG A 455 4.94 23.36 16.79
CA ARG A 455 4.67 23.95 15.47
C ARG A 455 5.02 22.98 14.35
N THR A 456 6.20 22.37 14.43
CA THR A 456 6.67 21.38 13.44
C THR A 456 5.75 20.16 13.43
N ALA A 457 5.44 19.60 14.59
CA ALA A 457 4.55 18.45 14.72
C ALA A 457 3.14 18.73 14.16
N VAL A 458 2.57 19.92 14.43
CA VAL A 458 1.27 20.34 13.91
C VAL A 458 1.29 20.44 12.40
N VAL A 459 2.29 21.14 11.85
CA VAL A 459 2.43 21.33 10.41
C VAL A 459 2.60 19.98 9.70
N PHE A 460 3.50 19.12 10.19
CA PHE A 460 3.73 17.78 9.62
C PHE A 460 2.51 16.85 9.78
N GLY A 461 1.90 16.82 10.96
CA GLY A 461 0.76 15.95 11.23
C GLY A 461 -0.49 16.35 10.43
N LEU A 462 -0.77 17.65 10.31
CA LEU A 462 -1.86 18.14 9.45
C LEU A 462 -1.56 17.94 7.97
N ALA A 463 -0.34 18.20 7.51
CA ALA A 463 0.06 17.97 6.12
C ALA A 463 -0.02 16.48 5.74
N GLY A 464 0.52 15.60 6.60
CA GLY A 464 0.44 14.15 6.44
C GLY A 464 -0.99 13.64 6.48
N GLY A 465 -1.79 14.15 7.42
CA GLY A 465 -3.22 13.84 7.53
C GLY A 465 -4.03 14.28 6.31
N LEU A 466 -3.74 15.46 5.77
CA LEU A 466 -4.33 15.98 4.53
C LEU A 466 -3.93 15.11 3.33
N GLY A 467 -2.64 14.81 3.16
CA GLY A 467 -2.13 13.98 2.08
C GLY A 467 -2.75 12.58 2.08
N LEU A 468 -2.76 11.92 3.24
CA LEU A 468 -3.42 10.63 3.43
C LEU A 468 -4.93 10.74 3.15
N GLY A 469 -5.59 11.78 3.66
CA GLY A 469 -7.03 11.95 3.48
C GLY A 469 -7.44 12.17 2.03
N LEU A 470 -6.63 12.90 1.26
CA LEU A 470 -6.78 13.06 -0.19
C LEU A 470 -6.61 11.72 -0.91
N VAL A 471 -5.51 11.00 -0.65
CA VAL A 471 -5.20 9.72 -1.31
C VAL A 471 -6.24 8.65 -0.95
N GLY A 472 -6.54 8.49 0.34
CA GLY A 472 -7.55 7.57 0.84
C GLY A 472 -8.95 7.92 0.34
N GLY A 473 -9.27 9.21 0.24
CA GLY A 473 -10.54 9.69 -0.28
C GLY A 473 -10.70 9.47 -1.79
N ILE A 474 -9.64 9.66 -2.56
CA ILE A 474 -9.57 9.29 -3.98
C ILE A 474 -9.73 7.77 -4.13
N ALA A 475 -9.01 6.97 -3.36
CA ALA A 475 -9.11 5.51 -3.39
C ALA A 475 -10.54 5.03 -3.05
N ALA A 476 -11.16 5.59 -2.01
CA ALA A 476 -12.52 5.30 -1.60
C ALA A 476 -13.55 5.74 -2.65
N GLY A 477 -13.40 6.95 -3.19
CA GLY A 477 -14.24 7.47 -4.27
C GLY A 477 -14.13 6.62 -5.52
N LEU A 478 -12.93 6.20 -5.91
CA LEU A 478 -12.67 5.32 -7.06
C LEU A 478 -13.25 3.94 -6.82
N HIS A 479 -13.11 3.40 -5.61
CA HIS A 479 -13.72 2.13 -5.22
C HIS A 479 -15.24 2.20 -5.33
N ARG A 480 -15.87 3.26 -4.81
CA ARG A 480 -17.32 3.47 -4.88
C ARG A 480 -17.80 3.75 -6.30
N TRP A 481 -17.01 4.44 -7.12
CA TRP A 481 -17.35 4.75 -8.51
C TRP A 481 -17.18 3.54 -9.43
N LEU A 482 -16.06 2.83 -9.34
CA LEU A 482 -15.74 1.66 -10.17
C LEU A 482 -16.40 0.37 -9.68
N GLY A 483 -16.74 0.30 -8.39
CA GLY A 483 -17.55 -0.76 -7.79
C GLY A 483 -19.04 -0.46 -7.80
N ALA A 484 -19.46 0.73 -8.28
CA ALA A 484 -20.88 1.01 -8.48
C ALA A 484 -21.44 -0.04 -9.44
N PRO A 485 -22.49 -0.78 -9.04
CA PRO A 485 -23.02 -1.89 -9.80
C PRO A 485 -23.36 -1.43 -11.21
N VAL A 486 -22.68 -2.01 -12.20
CA VAL A 486 -23.02 -1.81 -13.59
C VAL A 486 -24.16 -2.79 -13.88
N ASP A 487 -25.35 -2.31 -14.23
CA ASP A 487 -26.51 -3.14 -14.59
C ASP A 487 -26.22 -4.04 -15.81
N VAL A 488 -25.52 -5.15 -15.60
CA VAL A 488 -25.18 -6.14 -16.62
C VAL A 488 -26.21 -7.28 -16.59
N THR A 489 -27.30 -7.14 -17.32
CA THR A 489 -28.16 -8.30 -17.66
C THR A 489 -27.68 -9.04 -18.87
N ARG A 490 -26.41 -9.45 -18.83
CA ARG A 490 -25.91 -10.45 -19.75
C ARG A 490 -24.94 -11.36 -19.02
N SER A 491 -25.07 -12.64 -19.34
CA SER A 491 -24.13 -13.72 -19.08
C SER A 491 -22.74 -13.36 -19.64
N LEU A 492 -21.97 -12.59 -18.88
CA LEU A 492 -20.54 -12.46 -19.10
C LEU A 492 -19.91 -13.81 -18.76
N SER A 493 -19.08 -14.34 -19.67
CA SER A 493 -18.28 -15.52 -19.35
C SER A 493 -17.45 -15.24 -18.09
N PRO A 494 -17.25 -16.23 -17.20
CA PRO A 494 -16.45 -16.05 -15.99
C PRO A 494 -15.05 -15.47 -16.27
N SER A 495 -14.46 -15.83 -17.41
CA SER A 495 -13.17 -15.28 -17.89
C SER A 495 -13.23 -13.80 -18.25
N ALA A 496 -14.32 -13.31 -18.84
CA ALA A 496 -14.51 -11.89 -19.17
C ALA A 496 -14.67 -11.03 -17.90
N ILE A 497 -15.34 -11.58 -16.88
CA ILE A 497 -15.48 -10.92 -15.57
C ILE A 497 -14.13 -10.82 -14.87
N LEU A 498 -13.34 -11.90 -14.88
CA LEU A 498 -11.99 -11.89 -14.33
C LEU A 498 -11.07 -10.87 -15.03
N GLY A 499 -11.12 -10.82 -16.37
CA GLY A 499 -10.35 -9.85 -17.15
C GLY A 499 -10.76 -8.40 -16.85
N THR A 500 -12.06 -8.15 -16.69
CA THR A 500 -12.57 -6.83 -16.32
C THR A 500 -12.14 -6.46 -14.90
N ASP A 501 -12.31 -7.35 -13.92
CA ASP A 501 -11.92 -7.09 -12.53
C ASP A 501 -10.43 -6.81 -12.38
N ARG A 502 -9.57 -7.56 -13.09
CA ARG A 502 -8.13 -7.29 -13.18
C ARG A 502 -7.84 -5.89 -13.71
N GLY A 503 -8.48 -5.50 -14.81
CA GLY A 503 -8.32 -4.15 -15.37
C GLY A 503 -8.75 -3.06 -14.39
N THR A 504 -9.89 -3.24 -13.72
CA THR A 504 -10.40 -2.29 -12.73
C THR A 504 -9.50 -2.20 -11.49
N ALA A 505 -8.93 -3.31 -11.03
CA ALA A 505 -7.99 -3.34 -9.91
C ALA A 505 -6.69 -2.61 -10.24
N LEU A 506 -6.12 -2.87 -11.43
CA LEU A 506 -4.90 -2.20 -11.88
C LEU A 506 -5.12 -0.70 -12.12
N ALA A 507 -6.25 -0.28 -12.68
CA ALA A 507 -6.60 1.14 -12.78
C ALA A 507 -6.68 1.80 -11.41
N ARG A 508 -7.40 1.20 -10.45
CA ARG A 508 -7.51 1.73 -9.09
C ARG A 508 -6.14 1.90 -8.44
N ALA A 509 -5.30 0.88 -8.56
CA ALA A 509 -3.95 0.90 -8.03
C ALA A 509 -3.11 2.02 -8.64
N LEU A 510 -3.15 2.16 -9.97
CA LEU A 510 -2.41 3.21 -10.66
C LEU A 510 -2.90 4.61 -10.30
N PHE A 511 -4.21 4.86 -10.30
CA PHE A 511 -4.74 6.17 -9.91
C PHE A 511 -4.41 6.52 -8.46
N THR A 512 -4.52 5.54 -7.56
CA THR A 512 -4.17 5.73 -6.15
C THR A 512 -2.67 5.99 -6.00
N TYR A 513 -1.83 5.26 -6.75
CA TYR A 513 -0.39 5.48 -6.79
C TYR A 513 -0.02 6.87 -7.31
N LEU A 514 -0.60 7.32 -8.43
CA LEU A 514 -0.32 8.66 -8.97
C LEU A 514 -0.79 9.76 -8.02
N ALA A 515 -1.97 9.60 -7.41
CA ALA A 515 -2.45 10.51 -6.38
C ALA A 515 -1.53 10.52 -5.15
N ALA A 516 -1.03 9.36 -4.73
CA ALA A 516 -0.07 9.20 -3.64
C ALA A 516 1.25 9.91 -3.93
N VAL A 517 1.83 9.73 -5.11
CA VAL A 517 3.07 10.39 -5.49
C VAL A 517 2.86 11.91 -5.59
N LEU A 518 1.79 12.37 -6.26
CA LEU A 518 1.49 13.80 -6.37
C LEU A 518 1.25 14.45 -5.00
N ALA A 519 0.42 13.84 -4.15
CA ALA A 519 0.16 14.37 -2.81
C ALA A 519 1.42 14.31 -1.93
N GLY A 520 2.19 13.22 -2.00
CA GLY A 520 3.40 13.05 -1.21
C GLY A 520 4.52 14.01 -1.57
N SER A 521 4.63 14.39 -2.85
CA SER A 521 5.73 15.21 -3.35
C SER A 521 5.38 16.69 -3.54
N ALA A 522 4.16 17.03 -3.99
CA ALA A 522 3.75 18.41 -4.24
C ALA A 522 3.19 19.12 -3.00
N LEU A 523 2.44 18.41 -2.14
CA LEU A 523 1.81 19.04 -0.97
C LEU A 523 2.84 19.57 0.03
N PRO A 524 3.91 18.84 0.38
CA PRO A 524 4.90 19.37 1.32
C PRO A 524 5.62 20.61 0.77
N ARG A 525 5.95 20.63 -0.53
CA ARG A 525 6.56 21.80 -1.19
C ARG A 525 5.65 23.02 -1.14
N LEU A 526 4.36 22.83 -1.42
CA LEU A 526 3.35 23.91 -1.34
C LEU A 526 3.23 24.48 0.08
N LEU A 527 3.47 23.65 1.10
CA LEU A 527 3.42 24.03 2.50
C LEU A 527 4.78 24.52 3.05
N GLY A 528 5.81 24.68 2.21
CA GLY A 528 7.14 25.12 2.64
C GLY A 528 7.95 24.05 3.38
N LEU A 529 7.68 22.77 3.13
CA LEU A 529 8.33 21.60 3.73
C LEU A 529 9.00 20.73 2.66
N PRO A 530 9.96 21.26 1.86
CA PRO A 530 10.54 20.53 0.73
C PRO A 530 11.19 19.20 1.16
N ASP A 531 11.81 19.17 2.33
CA ASP A 531 12.50 17.98 2.86
C ASP A 531 11.53 16.85 3.25
N ALA A 532 10.26 17.19 3.48
CA ALA A 532 9.20 16.22 3.77
C ALA A 532 8.60 15.59 2.49
N ALA A 533 8.93 16.10 1.30
CA ALA A 533 8.40 15.61 0.03
C ALA A 533 8.80 14.15 -0.26
N SER A 534 10.06 13.79 0.04
CA SER A 534 10.56 12.43 -0.17
C SER A 534 9.90 11.44 0.79
N ILE A 535 9.69 11.84 2.05
CA ILE A 535 8.99 11.07 3.09
C ILE A 535 7.54 10.78 2.66
N GLY A 536 6.83 11.82 2.22
CA GLY A 536 5.44 11.72 1.77
C GLY A 536 5.30 10.80 0.56
N ALA A 537 6.21 10.92 -0.42
CA ALA A 537 6.22 10.07 -1.60
C ALA A 537 6.43 8.59 -1.22
N TYR A 538 7.45 8.26 -0.41
CA TYR A 538 7.71 6.87 0.00
C TYR A 538 6.60 6.27 0.84
N ALA A 539 6.04 7.04 1.78
CA ALA A 539 4.98 6.58 2.64
C ALA A 539 3.70 6.26 1.86
N LEU A 540 3.30 7.09 0.89
CA LEU A 540 2.01 6.92 0.20
C LEU A 540 2.05 5.85 -0.91
N ILE A 541 3.22 5.44 -1.43
CA ILE A 541 3.35 4.45 -2.53
C ILE A 541 2.68 3.09 -2.25
N PRO A 542 2.84 2.46 -1.06
CA PRO A 542 2.22 1.17 -0.75
C PRO A 542 0.67 1.18 -0.77
N THR A 543 0.01 2.34 -0.80
CA THR A 543 -1.47 2.41 -0.90
C THR A 543 -2.00 1.74 -2.17
N GLY A 544 -1.29 1.89 -3.30
CA GLY A 544 -1.63 1.22 -4.56
C GLY A 544 -1.60 -0.30 -4.43
N VAL A 545 -0.61 -0.85 -3.73
CA VAL A 545 -0.47 -2.28 -3.44
C VAL A 545 -1.69 -2.79 -2.66
N VAL A 546 -2.11 -2.06 -1.62
CA VAL A 546 -3.26 -2.45 -0.80
C VAL A 546 -4.55 -2.50 -1.63
N THR A 547 -4.76 -1.59 -2.57
CA THR A 547 -5.96 -1.63 -3.44
C THR A 547 -6.02 -2.87 -4.33
N VAL A 548 -4.87 -3.39 -4.81
CA VAL A 548 -4.80 -4.65 -5.55
C VAL A 548 -5.04 -5.82 -4.61
N ALA A 549 -4.40 -5.84 -3.45
CA ALA A 549 -4.53 -6.90 -2.44
C ALA A 549 -5.98 -7.11 -2.02
N MET A 550 -6.73 -6.01 -1.93
CA MET A 550 -8.14 -6.01 -1.53
C MET A 550 -9.12 -6.31 -2.67
N SER A 551 -8.64 -6.50 -3.90
CA SER A 551 -9.50 -6.90 -5.04
C SER A 551 -9.80 -8.41 -5.05
N ALA A 552 -10.89 -8.80 -5.72
CA ALA A 552 -11.21 -10.21 -5.95
C ALA A 552 -10.10 -10.92 -6.76
N TRP A 553 -9.51 -10.22 -7.73
CA TRP A 553 -8.34 -10.71 -8.48
C TRP A 553 -7.12 -10.98 -7.59
N GLY A 554 -6.78 -10.07 -6.66
CA GLY A 554 -5.66 -10.24 -5.72
C GLY A 554 -5.85 -11.45 -4.81
N ARG A 555 -7.07 -11.66 -4.30
CA ARG A 555 -7.42 -12.85 -3.50
C ARG A 555 -7.38 -14.14 -4.30
N LEU A 556 -7.86 -14.13 -5.55
CA LEU A 556 -7.76 -15.27 -6.45
C LEU A 556 -6.29 -15.62 -6.73
N ALA A 557 -5.39 -14.64 -6.85
CA ALA A 557 -3.97 -14.90 -7.13
C ALA A 557 -3.34 -15.76 -6.02
N VAL A 558 -3.58 -15.40 -4.75
CA VAL A 558 -3.13 -16.18 -3.58
C VAL A 558 -3.80 -17.54 -3.55
N ALA A 559 -5.12 -17.60 -3.79
CA ALA A 559 -5.85 -18.86 -3.81
C ALA A 559 -5.30 -19.83 -4.84
N ARG A 560 -4.96 -19.33 -6.04
CA ARG A 560 -4.33 -20.12 -7.09
C ARG A 560 -2.94 -20.58 -6.69
N LEU A 561 -2.07 -19.70 -6.20
CA LEU A 561 -0.72 -20.08 -5.78
C LEU A 561 -0.76 -21.21 -4.75
N TRP A 562 -1.60 -21.06 -3.71
CA TRP A 562 -1.70 -22.05 -2.63
C TRP A 562 -2.34 -23.36 -3.10
N LEU A 563 -3.48 -23.31 -3.80
CA LEU A 563 -4.21 -24.52 -4.25
C LEU A 563 -3.46 -25.27 -5.36
N CYS A 564 -2.75 -24.55 -6.25
CA CYS A 564 -1.94 -25.19 -7.29
C CYS A 564 -0.67 -25.80 -6.70
N ALA A 565 -0.03 -25.14 -5.74
CA ALA A 565 1.14 -25.70 -5.05
C ALA A 565 0.80 -26.99 -4.28
N ARG A 566 -0.45 -27.13 -3.79
CA ARG A 566 -0.96 -28.37 -3.18
C ARG A 566 -1.50 -29.40 -4.17
N GLY A 567 -1.46 -29.13 -5.47
CA GLY A 567 -2.02 -30.02 -6.50
C GLY A 567 -3.55 -30.08 -6.54
N ALA A 568 -4.25 -29.32 -5.69
CA ALA A 568 -5.71 -29.34 -5.56
C ALA A 568 -6.43 -28.68 -6.76
N LEU A 569 -5.74 -27.81 -7.50
CA LEU A 569 -6.25 -27.15 -8.71
C LEU A 569 -5.18 -26.98 -9.80
N PRO A 570 -5.58 -26.80 -11.07
CA PRO A 570 -4.64 -26.53 -12.16
C PRO A 570 -4.19 -25.07 -12.22
N TRP A 571 -2.92 -24.85 -12.60
CA TRP A 571 -2.36 -23.51 -12.82
C TRP A 571 -3.16 -22.67 -13.83
N ARG A 572 -3.73 -23.28 -14.88
CA ARG A 572 -4.60 -22.60 -15.86
C ARG A 572 -6.09 -22.84 -15.57
N LEU A 573 -6.52 -22.63 -14.32
CA LEU A 573 -7.88 -22.84 -13.82
C LEU A 573 -9.00 -22.39 -14.78
N MET A 574 -8.97 -21.15 -15.27
CA MET A 574 -10.03 -20.65 -16.16
C MET A 574 -10.10 -21.41 -17.49
N ALA A 575 -8.98 -21.91 -18.00
CA ALA A 575 -8.98 -22.74 -19.20
C ALA A 575 -9.48 -24.16 -18.92
N PHE A 576 -9.20 -24.70 -17.74
CA PHE A 576 -9.75 -25.99 -17.29
C PHE A 576 -11.27 -25.91 -17.12
N LEU A 577 -11.78 -24.89 -16.43
CA LEU A 577 -13.22 -24.69 -16.25
C LEU A 577 -13.94 -24.42 -17.58
N GLY A 578 -13.29 -23.68 -18.49
CA GLY A 578 -13.78 -23.50 -19.85
C GLY A 578 -13.86 -24.81 -20.63
N GLU A 579 -12.90 -25.70 -20.46
CA GLU A 579 -12.93 -27.04 -21.07
C GLU A 579 -14.00 -27.93 -20.46
N ALA A 580 -14.08 -28.01 -19.13
CA ALA A 580 -15.12 -28.75 -18.43
C ALA A 580 -16.53 -28.25 -18.80
N HIS A 581 -16.66 -26.96 -19.13
CA HIS A 581 -17.89 -26.41 -19.69
C HIS A 581 -18.17 -26.88 -21.12
N ARG A 582 -17.16 -26.88 -22.01
CA ARG A 582 -17.29 -27.40 -23.39
C ARG A 582 -17.65 -28.89 -23.42
N LEU A 583 -17.06 -29.67 -22.53
CA LEU A 583 -17.31 -31.10 -22.35
C LEU A 583 -18.64 -31.40 -21.62
N GLY A 584 -19.41 -30.36 -21.25
CA GLY A 584 -20.74 -30.52 -20.65
C GLY A 584 -20.75 -30.97 -19.18
N VAL A 585 -19.59 -31.09 -18.53
CA VAL A 585 -19.48 -31.37 -17.08
C VAL A 585 -20.00 -30.18 -16.27
N LEU A 586 -19.60 -28.97 -16.68
CA LEU A 586 -20.06 -27.72 -16.09
C LEU A 586 -21.02 -26.99 -17.04
N ARG A 587 -22.05 -26.36 -16.48
CA ARG A 587 -22.87 -25.37 -17.18
C ARG A 587 -22.49 -23.96 -16.71
N GLN A 588 -22.59 -22.99 -17.61
CA GLN A 588 -22.41 -21.59 -17.24
C GLN A 588 -23.77 -21.01 -16.82
N ALA A 589 -23.85 -20.49 -15.59
CA ALA A 589 -25.01 -19.77 -15.08
C ALA A 589 -24.61 -18.31 -14.84
N GLY A 590 -24.75 -17.47 -15.86
CA GLY A 590 -24.31 -16.07 -15.78
C GLY A 590 -22.79 -15.95 -15.59
N ALA A 591 -22.38 -15.41 -14.44
CA ALA A 591 -21.00 -15.10 -14.05
C ALA A 591 -20.25 -16.27 -13.39
N VAL A 592 -20.95 -17.37 -13.11
CA VAL A 592 -20.44 -18.53 -12.39
C VAL A 592 -20.54 -19.79 -13.23
N TYR A 593 -19.77 -20.81 -12.85
CA TYR A 593 -19.98 -22.18 -13.32
C TYR A 593 -20.83 -22.94 -12.31
N GLN A 594 -21.64 -23.89 -12.78
CA GLN A 594 -22.35 -24.84 -11.93
C GLN A 594 -22.11 -26.24 -12.51
N PHE A 595 -22.13 -27.28 -11.68
CA PHE A 595 -22.21 -28.63 -12.22
C PHE A 595 -23.52 -28.79 -12.99
N ARG A 596 -23.47 -29.39 -14.19
CA ARG A 596 -24.68 -29.58 -15.00
C ARG A 596 -25.70 -30.46 -14.27
N HIS A 597 -25.23 -31.42 -13.49
CA HIS A 597 -26.03 -32.39 -12.76
C HIS A 597 -25.71 -32.31 -11.26
N ALA A 598 -26.73 -32.06 -10.43
CA ALA A 598 -26.58 -31.97 -8.98
C ALA A 598 -26.08 -33.30 -8.38
N ARG A 599 -26.65 -34.43 -8.82
CA ARG A 599 -26.20 -35.77 -8.43
C ARG A 599 -24.74 -36.06 -8.77
N LEU A 600 -24.21 -35.48 -9.86
CA LEU A 600 -22.77 -35.58 -10.18
C LEU A 600 -21.91 -34.82 -9.17
N GLN A 601 -22.36 -33.64 -8.72
CA GLN A 601 -21.67 -32.91 -7.67
C GLN A 601 -21.68 -33.71 -6.35
N GLU A 602 -22.83 -34.24 -5.95
CA GLU A 602 -23.01 -35.07 -4.75
C GLU A 602 -22.15 -36.34 -4.81
N ARG A 603 -22.09 -37.01 -5.97
CA ARG A 603 -21.23 -38.19 -6.17
C ARG A 603 -19.74 -37.86 -6.18
N LEU A 604 -19.34 -36.69 -6.68
CA LEU A 604 -17.94 -36.24 -6.66
C LEU A 604 -17.51 -35.67 -5.30
N SER A 605 -18.45 -35.20 -4.48
CA SER A 605 -18.19 -34.69 -3.13
C SER A 605 -18.07 -35.82 -2.10
N SER A 606 -18.83 -36.90 -2.30
CA SER A 606 -18.69 -38.15 -1.55
C SER A 606 -17.41 -38.89 -1.94
N SER A 607 -16.66 -39.41 -0.95
CA SER A 607 -15.50 -40.25 -1.22
C SER A 607 -15.96 -41.51 -1.96
N PRO A 608 -15.24 -41.96 -3.01
CA PRO A 608 -15.59 -43.23 -3.64
C PRO A 608 -15.51 -44.33 -2.57
N ALA A 609 -16.57 -45.13 -2.45
CA ALA A 609 -16.44 -46.44 -1.82
C ALA A 609 -15.24 -47.15 -2.51
N PRO A 610 -14.35 -47.81 -1.75
CA PRO A 610 -13.18 -48.45 -2.33
C PRO A 610 -13.64 -49.33 -3.48
N ALA A 611 -13.11 -49.06 -4.68
CA ALA A 611 -13.41 -49.85 -5.86
C ALA A 611 -13.15 -51.30 -5.51
N THR A 612 -14.21 -52.10 -5.40
CA THR A 612 -14.14 -53.54 -5.46
C THR A 612 -13.55 -53.85 -6.83
N ARG A 613 -12.21 -54.00 -6.87
CA ARG A 613 -11.54 -54.57 -8.03
C ARG A 613 -12.25 -55.89 -8.32
N PRO A 614 -12.80 -56.11 -9.53
CA PRO A 614 -13.29 -57.43 -9.87
C PRO A 614 -12.11 -58.40 -9.71
N ARG A 615 -12.29 -59.42 -8.86
CA ARG A 615 -11.33 -60.53 -8.77
C ARG A 615 -11.18 -61.09 -10.18
N PRO A 616 -9.95 -61.25 -10.72
CA PRO A 616 -9.80 -62.03 -11.94
C PRO A 616 -10.39 -63.42 -11.68
N ALA A 617 -11.30 -63.85 -12.54
CA ALA A 617 -11.88 -65.18 -12.49
C ALA A 617 -10.73 -66.22 -12.42
N PRO A 618 -10.81 -67.25 -11.56
CA PRO A 618 -9.77 -68.26 -11.50
C PRO A 618 -9.70 -68.96 -12.86
N GLY A 619 -8.60 -68.71 -13.59
CA GLY A 619 -8.31 -69.33 -14.86
C GLY A 619 -8.26 -70.85 -14.71
N CYS A 620 -9.04 -71.53 -15.54
CA CYS A 620 -9.08 -72.98 -15.65
C CYS A 620 -7.68 -73.49 -16.04
N VAL A 621 -7.02 -74.19 -15.12
CA VAL A 621 -5.74 -74.87 -15.36
C VAL A 621 -5.98 -76.03 -16.33
N ARG A 622 -5.56 -75.86 -17.59
CA ARG A 622 -5.38 -77.00 -18.51
C ARG A 622 -4.18 -77.81 -18.03
N ARG A 623 -4.43 -78.96 -17.42
CA ARG A 623 -3.43 -80.03 -17.24
C ARG A 623 -3.02 -80.55 -18.62
N SER A 624 -1.77 -80.37 -19.00
CA SER A 624 -1.14 -81.13 -20.07
C SER A 624 -0.66 -82.48 -19.50
N SER A 625 -1.17 -83.57 -20.06
CA SER A 625 -0.57 -84.89 -19.96
C SER A 625 0.57 -85.01 -20.98
N ARG A 626 1.74 -85.42 -20.47
CA ARG A 626 2.96 -85.92 -21.12
C ARG A 626 2.71 -87.01 -22.20
N PRO A 627 3.71 -87.43 -23.00
CA PRO A 627 5.17 -87.24 -22.88
C PRO A 627 5.81 -86.25 -23.86
#